data_AF-E2BE72-F1
#
_entry.id   AF-E2BE72-F1
#
_cell.length_a   1.000
_cell.length_b   1.000
_cell.length_c   1.000
_cell.angle_alpha   90.00
_cell.angle_beta   90.00
_cell.angle_gamma   90.00
#
_symmetry.space_group_name_H-M   'P 1'
#
loop_
_entity.id
_entity.type
_entity.pdbx_description
1 polymer ?
#
loop_
_entity_poly.entity_id
_entity_poly.type
_entity_poly.pdbx_seq_one_letter_code
_entity_poly.pdbx_strand_id
1 'polypeptide(L)'
;MHLDINSEQYTLYYGETPNEIRQKYDQNNTSLTYFDDISILNRSKIKINPFKDTCIGVYLDSSNKSNESKYIMSITETSVDDVIITMMVTGILIFWYAQILSQKPEFYYVCGTLFGVIIFILILIYLAWKLMQKVNFTYLIAAGLMSIFLVNIQLENNQLITEQYGKYITYYILITSLISFAICYRFGPVTNPRTKRITQWFLQV
;
A
#
# COMPACT_ATOMS: atom_id res chain seq x y z
N MET A 1 -8.97 8.08 13.66
CA MET A 1 -8.21 8.74 14.75
C MET A 1 -6.74 8.40 14.63
N HIS A 2 -5.87 9.37 14.90
CA HIS A 2 -4.43 9.23 14.91
C HIS A 2 -3.91 9.24 16.34
N LEU A 3 -3.14 8.22 16.72
CA LEU A 3 -2.55 8.10 18.05
C LEU A 3 -1.05 8.34 17.93
N ASP A 4 -0.57 9.39 18.58
CA ASP A 4 0.85 9.72 18.62
C ASP A 4 1.39 9.46 20.02
N ILE A 5 2.43 8.64 20.10
CA ILE A 5 3.13 8.26 21.32
C ILE A 5 4.62 8.52 21.06
N ASN A 6 5.23 9.31 21.95
CA ASN A 6 6.66 9.67 21.91
C ASN A 6 7.62 8.50 22.28
N SER A 7 7.25 7.27 21.97
CA SER A 7 8.03 6.06 22.22
C SER A 7 7.93 5.14 21.02
N GLU A 8 9.06 4.59 20.57
CA GLU A 8 9.12 3.75 19.36
C GLU A 8 8.67 2.31 19.62
N GLN A 9 8.54 1.91 20.89
CA GLN A 9 8.28 0.53 21.33
C GLN A 9 7.03 0.42 22.20
N TYR A 10 5.86 0.55 21.56
CA TYR A 10 4.56 0.27 22.19
C TYR A 10 3.77 -0.76 21.38
N THR A 11 2.95 -1.54 22.09
CA THR A 11 1.96 -2.45 21.50
C THR A 11 0.56 -1.95 21.84
N LEU A 12 -0.32 -1.91 20.84
CA LEU A 12 -1.72 -1.50 20.97
C LEU A 12 -2.62 -2.74 20.87
N TYR A 13 -3.53 -2.89 21.84
CA TYR A 13 -4.56 -3.92 21.82
C TYR A 13 -5.95 -3.28 21.83
N TYR A 14 -6.86 -3.87 21.07
CA TYR A 14 -8.24 -3.41 20.89
C TYR A 14 -9.23 -4.44 21.45
N GLY A 15 -10.23 -3.98 22.17
CA GLY A 15 -11.31 -4.83 22.68
C GLY A 15 -12.53 -4.02 23.12
N GLU A 16 -13.66 -4.70 23.34
CA GLU A 16 -14.87 -4.05 23.87
C GLU A 16 -14.78 -3.90 25.40
N THR A 17 -14.04 -4.80 26.06
CA THR A 17 -13.88 -4.79 27.53
C THR A 17 -12.41 -4.85 27.98
N PRO A 18 -12.06 -4.27 29.15
CA PRO A 18 -10.70 -4.34 29.70
C PRO A 18 -10.21 -5.77 29.94
N ASN A 19 -11.12 -6.68 30.30
CA ASN A 19 -10.80 -8.08 30.55
C ASN A 19 -10.39 -8.82 29.27
N GLU A 20 -11.07 -8.55 28.16
CA GLU A 20 -10.73 -9.10 26.84
C GLU A 20 -9.33 -8.64 26.39
N ILE A 21 -9.00 -7.37 26.61
CA ILE A 21 -7.69 -6.82 26.28
C ILE A 21 -6.59 -7.50 27.09
N ARG A 22 -6.82 -7.69 28.40
CA ARG A 22 -5.89 -8.38 29.28
C ARG A 22 -5.67 -9.83 28.85
N GLN A 23 -6.74 -10.52 28.47
CA GLN A 23 -6.65 -11.88 27.93
C GLN A 23 -5.85 -11.93 26.62
N LYS A 24 -6.06 -10.98 25.70
CA LYS A 24 -5.27 -10.88 24.46
C LYS A 24 -3.79 -10.62 24.73
N TYR A 25 -3.47 -9.78 25.71
CA TYR A 25 -2.09 -9.54 26.14
C TYR A 25 -1.44 -10.81 26.71
N ASP A 26 -2.13 -11.47 27.64
CA ASP A 26 -1.61 -12.68 28.30
C ASP A 26 -1.44 -13.83 27.29
N GLN A 27 -2.37 -13.97 26.32
CA GLN A 27 -2.28 -14.98 25.27
C GLN A 27 -1.13 -14.71 24.30
N ASN A 28 -0.93 -13.45 23.89
CA ASN A 28 0.16 -13.08 22.96
C ASN A 28 1.55 -13.33 23.56
N ASN A 29 1.73 -13.10 24.87
CA ASN A 29 2.99 -13.42 25.58
C ASN A 29 3.33 -14.92 25.58
N THR A 30 2.36 -15.80 25.31
CA THR A 30 2.57 -17.27 25.32
C THR A 30 2.69 -17.89 23.94
N SER A 31 2.34 -17.16 22.86
CA SER A 31 2.31 -17.70 21.51
C SER A 31 3.26 -16.95 20.59
N LEU A 32 4.18 -17.69 19.97
CA LEU A 32 5.13 -17.21 18.97
C LEU A 32 4.40 -16.91 17.63
N THR A 33 3.48 -15.95 17.62
CA THR A 33 2.73 -15.54 16.43
C THR A 33 3.50 -14.48 15.64
N TYR A 34 4.55 -14.95 14.97
CA TYR A 34 5.47 -14.19 14.10
C TYR A 34 4.82 -13.63 12.80
N PHE A 35 3.48 -13.66 12.68
CA PHE A 35 2.77 -13.40 11.42
C PHE A 35 1.74 -12.25 11.46
N ASP A 36 1.52 -11.59 12.61
CA ASP A 36 0.59 -10.44 12.69
C ASP A 36 1.24 -9.07 12.39
N ASP A 37 2.51 -9.09 11.98
CA ASP A 37 3.36 -7.91 11.71
C ASP A 37 2.92 -7.04 10.51
N ILE A 38 1.89 -7.44 9.75
CA ILE A 38 1.34 -6.60 8.67
C ILE A 38 0.60 -5.37 9.26
N SER A 39 0.23 -5.41 10.54
CA SER A 39 -0.37 -4.29 11.26
C SER A 39 0.64 -3.21 11.72
N ILE A 40 1.95 -3.51 11.69
CA ILE A 40 3.02 -2.64 12.21
C ILE A 40 3.29 -1.42 11.31
N LEU A 41 2.99 -1.51 10.01
CA LEU A 41 3.25 -0.41 9.08
C LEU A 41 2.27 0.77 9.27
N ASN A 42 1.15 0.56 9.98
CA ASN A 42 0.08 1.55 10.19
C ASN A 42 -0.23 1.75 11.69
N ARG A 43 0.78 1.72 12.56
CA ARG A 43 0.64 1.83 14.04
C ARG A 43 -0.21 3.00 14.54
N SER A 44 -0.42 3.99 13.71
CA SER A 44 -0.97 5.27 14.11
C SER A 44 -2.39 5.51 13.63
N LYS A 45 -3.02 4.63 12.83
CA LYS A 45 -4.40 4.81 12.36
C LYS A 45 -5.36 3.84 13.04
N ILE A 46 -6.16 4.36 13.96
CA ILE A 46 -7.16 3.59 14.71
C ILE A 46 -8.52 3.69 14.01
N LYS A 47 -9.07 2.54 13.62
CA LYS A 47 -10.45 2.38 13.13
C LYS A 47 -11.35 1.99 14.30
N ILE A 48 -12.12 2.94 14.80
CA ILE A 48 -13.07 2.75 15.92
C ILE A 48 -14.47 2.55 15.34
N ASN A 49 -15.25 1.66 15.95
CA ASN A 49 -16.66 1.52 15.61
C ASN A 49 -17.45 2.64 16.32
N PRO A 50 -18.17 3.52 15.60
CA PRO A 50 -18.90 4.63 16.21
C PRO A 50 -20.11 4.20 17.06
N PHE A 51 -20.54 2.94 16.97
CA PHE A 51 -21.74 2.44 17.65
C PHE A 51 -21.44 1.57 18.87
N LYS A 52 -20.15 1.34 19.17
CA LYS A 52 -19.73 0.46 20.27
C LYS A 52 -18.64 1.14 21.07
N ASP A 53 -18.71 0.96 22.39
CA ASP A 53 -17.62 1.36 23.27
C ASP A 53 -16.38 0.51 22.94
N THR A 54 -15.27 1.20 22.70
CA THR A 54 -13.99 0.55 22.43
C THR A 54 -13.00 0.90 23.53
N CYS A 55 -12.40 -0.12 24.12
CA CYS A 55 -11.31 0.02 25.05
C CYS A 55 -9.98 -0.18 24.30
N ILE A 56 -8.99 0.66 24.64
CA ILE A 56 -7.65 0.63 24.03
C ILE A 56 -6.64 0.37 25.14
N GLY A 57 -5.91 -0.74 25.05
CA GLY A 57 -4.81 -1.06 25.94
C GLY A 57 -3.48 -0.69 25.30
N VAL A 58 -2.69 0.12 25.99
CA VAL A 58 -1.32 0.49 25.56
C VAL A 58 -0.32 -0.17 26.50
N TYR A 59 0.51 -1.05 25.96
CA TYR A 59 1.58 -1.70 26.70
C TYR A 59 2.93 -1.21 26.18
N LEU A 60 3.71 -0.64 27.09
CA LEU A 60 5.07 -0.20 26.84
C LEU A 60 6.00 -1.39 27.10
N ASP A 61 6.89 -1.68 26.16
CA ASP A 61 7.87 -2.74 26.38
C ASP A 61 8.89 -2.31 27.44
N SER A 62 9.09 -3.16 28.46
CA SER A 62 9.88 -2.82 29.66
C SER A 62 11.40 -2.83 29.41
N SER A 63 11.85 -2.97 28.15
CA SER A 63 13.26 -3.04 27.77
C SER A 63 14.03 -1.75 28.10
N ASN A 64 13.36 -0.58 28.10
CA ASN A 64 13.95 0.72 28.47
C ASN A 64 13.41 1.27 29.80
N LYS A 65 13.44 0.43 30.85
CA LYS A 65 13.19 0.84 32.24
C LYS A 65 14.39 1.58 32.84
N SER A 66 14.87 2.63 32.18
CA SER A 66 16.06 3.36 32.63
C SER A 66 15.83 4.83 32.97
N ASN A 67 14.66 5.40 32.71
CA ASN A 67 14.24 6.69 33.28
C ASN A 67 12.71 6.76 33.29
N GLU A 68 12.11 7.49 34.23
CA GLU A 68 10.69 7.83 34.27
C GLU A 68 10.30 8.62 33.01
N SER A 69 10.13 7.93 31.89
CA SER A 69 9.72 8.53 30.63
C SER A 69 8.25 8.92 30.75
N LYS A 70 8.02 10.21 31.01
CA LYS A 70 6.71 10.85 30.91
C LYS A 70 6.18 10.61 29.50
N TYR A 71 5.25 9.67 29.36
CA TYR A 71 4.58 9.42 28.09
C TYR A 71 3.45 10.45 27.91
N ILE A 72 3.44 11.09 26.76
CA ILE A 72 2.33 11.95 26.33
C ILE A 72 1.60 11.15 25.24
N MET A 73 0.32 10.91 25.48
CA MET A 73 -0.58 10.36 24.48
C MET A 73 -1.37 11.52 23.90
N SER A 74 -1.25 11.75 22.60
CA SER A 74 -2.16 12.66 21.90
C SER A 74 -3.06 11.86 20.98
N ILE A 75 -4.36 12.15 21.05
CA ILE A 75 -5.38 11.56 20.19
C ILE A 75 -5.89 12.66 19.30
N THR A 76 -5.62 12.53 18.00
CA THR A 76 -6.13 13.46 17.00
C THR A 76 -7.27 12.80 16.24
N GLU A 77 -8.46 13.39 16.30
CA GLU A 77 -9.60 12.92 15.54
C GLU A 77 -9.59 13.50 14.13
N THR A 78 -9.26 12.66 13.15
CA THR A 78 -9.50 12.93 11.74
C THR A 78 -10.91 12.46 11.39
N SER A 79 -11.86 13.39 11.33
CA SER A 79 -13.28 13.12 11.07
C SER A 79 -13.57 12.75 9.60
N VAL A 80 -12.64 13.08 8.70
CA VAL A 80 -12.78 12.88 7.27
C VAL A 80 -11.55 12.15 6.75
N ASP A 81 -11.78 11.03 6.08
CA ASP A 81 -10.73 10.36 5.31
C ASP A 81 -10.62 11.06 3.95
N ASP A 82 -9.64 11.94 3.82
CA ASP A 82 -9.37 12.67 2.57
C ASP A 82 -9.21 11.72 1.38
N VAL A 83 -8.77 10.48 1.60
CA VAL A 83 -8.65 9.46 0.56
C VAL A 83 -10.02 9.04 0.02
N ILE A 84 -11.01 8.86 0.90
CA ILE A 84 -12.35 8.44 0.49
C ILE A 84 -13.03 9.57 -0.27
N ILE A 85 -12.89 10.82 0.19
CA ILE A 85 -13.43 11.98 -0.52
C ILE A 85 -12.78 12.13 -1.89
N THR A 86 -11.45 12.06 -1.96
CA THR A 86 -10.74 12.19 -3.24
C THR A 86 -11.09 11.07 -4.22
N MET A 87 -11.24 9.83 -3.75
CA MET A 87 -11.74 8.72 -4.57
C MET A 87 -13.16 8.97 -5.08
N MET A 88 -14.06 9.48 -4.23
CA MET A 88 -15.44 9.78 -4.61
C MET A 88 -15.50 10.90 -5.66
N VAL A 89 -14.77 11.99 -5.44
CA VAL A 89 -14.69 13.10 -6.41
C VAL A 89 -14.11 12.63 -7.73
N THR A 90 -13.05 11.81 -7.70
CA THR A 90 -12.44 11.26 -8.91
C THR A 90 -13.42 10.38 -9.69
N GLY A 91 -14.19 9.53 -9.00
CA GLY A 91 -15.22 8.70 -9.62
C GLY A 91 -16.32 9.52 -10.30
N ILE A 92 -16.81 10.59 -9.64
CA ILE A 92 -17.82 11.49 -10.21
C ILE A 92 -17.28 12.20 -11.46
N LEU A 93 -16.05 12.69 -11.40
CA LEU A 93 -15.41 13.33 -12.56
C LEU A 93 -15.30 12.35 -13.73
N ILE A 94 -14.83 11.12 -13.50
CA ILE A 94 -14.74 10.09 -14.54
C ILE A 94 -16.11 9.82 -15.16
N PHE A 95 -17.15 9.70 -14.32
CA PHE A 95 -18.53 9.44 -14.79
C PHE A 95 -19.06 10.56 -15.69
N TRP A 96 -18.87 11.83 -15.31
CA TRP A 96 -19.29 12.97 -16.14
C TRP A 96 -18.47 13.10 -17.41
N TYR A 97 -17.16 12.91 -17.32
CA TYR A 97 -16.27 13.02 -18.48
C TYR A 97 -16.29 11.79 -19.39
N ALA A 98 -16.92 10.67 -18.99
CA ALA A 98 -16.93 9.41 -19.73
C ALA A 98 -17.31 9.57 -21.21
N GLN A 99 -18.32 10.39 -21.49
CA GLN A 99 -18.80 10.63 -22.85
C GLN A 99 -17.80 11.46 -23.68
N ILE A 100 -17.13 12.43 -23.07
CA ILE A 100 -16.14 13.29 -23.73
C ILE A 100 -14.84 12.50 -23.94
N LEU A 101 -14.37 11.77 -22.92
CA LEU A 101 -13.15 10.96 -22.96
C LEU A 101 -13.24 9.84 -24.00
N SER A 102 -14.35 9.10 -24.05
CA SER A 102 -14.52 7.99 -25.00
C SER A 102 -14.42 8.42 -26.48
N GLN A 103 -14.79 9.67 -26.78
CA GLN A 103 -14.77 10.17 -28.16
C GLN A 103 -13.39 10.65 -28.61
N LYS A 104 -12.55 11.10 -27.68
CA LYS A 104 -11.22 11.64 -27.96
C LYS A 104 -10.20 10.51 -28.17
N PRO A 105 -9.37 10.58 -29.22
CA PRO A 105 -8.35 9.55 -29.48
C PRO A 105 -7.26 9.53 -28.39
N GLU A 106 -7.03 10.66 -27.71
CA GLU A 106 -6.06 10.80 -26.62
C GLU A 106 -6.32 9.84 -25.47
N PHE A 107 -7.59 9.68 -25.08
CA PHE A 107 -7.99 8.79 -24.01
C PHE A 107 -7.60 7.33 -24.30
N TYR A 108 -7.71 6.90 -25.56
CA TYR A 108 -7.32 5.56 -25.97
C TYR A 108 -5.82 5.33 -25.80
N TYR A 109 -4.99 6.33 -26.12
CA TYR A 109 -3.55 6.22 -25.90
C TYR A 109 -3.20 6.14 -24.43
N VAL A 110 -3.84 6.94 -23.57
CA VAL A 110 -3.60 6.92 -22.12
C VAL A 110 -4.04 5.59 -21.49
N CYS A 111 -5.22 5.08 -21.83
CA CYS A 111 -5.64 3.77 -21.34
C CYS A 111 -4.75 2.66 -21.88
N GLY A 112 -4.40 2.71 -23.17
CA GLY A 112 -3.51 1.73 -23.79
C GLY A 112 -2.13 1.69 -23.12
N THR A 113 -1.55 2.85 -22.80
CA THR A 113 -0.27 2.91 -22.09
C THR A 113 -0.37 2.37 -20.67
N LEU A 114 -1.42 2.72 -19.93
CA LEU A 114 -1.63 2.20 -18.58
C LEU A 114 -1.74 0.67 -18.59
N PHE A 115 -2.57 0.09 -19.46
CA PHE A 115 -2.67 -1.36 -19.61
C PHE A 115 -1.34 -1.99 -20.06
N GLY A 116 -0.62 -1.36 -20.99
CA GLY A 116 0.69 -1.83 -21.45
C GLY A 116 1.72 -1.89 -20.31
N VAL A 117 1.78 -0.86 -19.48
CA VAL A 117 2.68 -0.82 -18.31
C VAL A 117 2.27 -1.89 -17.28
N ILE A 118 0.97 -2.05 -17.00
CA ILE A 118 0.48 -3.09 -16.08
C ILE A 118 0.87 -4.48 -16.58
N ILE A 119 0.62 -4.78 -17.86
CA ILE A 119 0.97 -6.07 -18.48
C ILE A 119 2.48 -6.31 -18.43
N PHE A 120 3.28 -5.28 -18.72
CA PHE A 120 4.75 -5.38 -18.64
C PHE A 120 5.23 -5.72 -17.22
N ILE A 121 4.67 -5.05 -16.21
CA ILE A 121 4.97 -5.35 -14.80
C ILE A 121 4.55 -6.78 -14.45
N LEU A 122 3.36 -7.22 -14.86
CA LEU A 122 2.89 -8.59 -14.63
C LEU A 122 3.82 -9.63 -15.27
N ILE A 123 4.31 -9.38 -16.48
CA ILE A 123 5.29 -10.24 -17.16
C ILE A 123 6.59 -10.32 -16.36
N LEU A 124 7.08 -9.21 -15.82
CA LEU A 124 8.30 -9.22 -14.99
C LEU A 124 8.11 -9.98 -13.69
N ILE A 125 6.97 -9.80 -13.01
CA ILE A 125 6.63 -10.56 -11.80
C ILE A 125 6.57 -12.05 -12.13
N TYR A 126 5.92 -12.42 -13.23
CA TYR A 126 5.85 -13.80 -13.69
C TYR A 126 7.24 -14.37 -14.04
N LEU A 127 8.09 -13.59 -14.72
CA LEU A 127 9.44 -14.01 -15.06
C LEU A 127 10.31 -14.19 -13.81
N ALA A 128 10.20 -13.28 -12.84
CA ALA A 128 10.87 -13.38 -11.56
C ALA A 128 10.43 -14.64 -10.82
N TRP A 129 9.12 -14.87 -10.69
CA TRP A 129 8.56 -16.10 -10.12
C TRP A 129 9.11 -17.35 -10.82
N LYS A 130 9.09 -17.38 -12.16
CA LYS A 130 9.56 -18.52 -12.95
C LYS A 130 11.05 -18.76 -12.80
N LEU A 131 11.84 -17.70 -12.64
CA LEU A 131 13.26 -17.79 -12.34
C LEU A 131 13.48 -18.35 -10.94
N MET A 132 12.71 -17.91 -9.94
CA MET A 132 12.76 -18.43 -8.57
C MET A 132 12.45 -19.93 -8.53
N GLN A 133 11.53 -20.43 -9.37
CA GLN A 133 11.20 -21.86 -9.45
C GLN A 133 12.33 -22.72 -10.05
N LYS A 134 13.23 -22.14 -10.87
CA LYS A 134 14.35 -22.87 -11.47
C LYS A 134 15.59 -22.94 -10.56
N VAL A 135 15.67 -22.08 -9.55
CA VAL A 135 16.79 -22.03 -8.62
C VAL A 135 16.51 -22.97 -7.45
N ASN A 136 17.53 -23.72 -7.02
CA ASN A 136 17.42 -24.60 -5.86
C ASN A 136 16.88 -23.83 -4.64
N PHE A 137 15.86 -24.40 -3.99
CA PHE A 137 15.11 -23.80 -2.88
C PHE A 137 16.00 -23.27 -1.74
N THR A 138 17.14 -23.91 -1.49
CA THR A 138 18.12 -23.50 -0.47
C THR A 138 18.82 -22.18 -0.79
N TYR A 139 19.27 -21.99 -2.03
CA TYR A 139 19.88 -20.73 -2.47
C TYR A 139 18.85 -19.60 -2.51
N LEU A 140 17.59 -19.93 -2.83
CA LEU A 140 16.49 -18.98 -2.81
C LEU A 140 16.21 -18.46 -1.39
N ILE A 141 16.15 -19.34 -0.40
CA ILE A 141 15.97 -18.96 1.00
C ILE A 141 17.15 -18.13 1.49
N ALA A 142 18.39 -18.53 1.18
CA ALA A 142 19.58 -17.78 1.59
C ALA A 142 19.61 -16.37 0.96
N ALA A 143 19.30 -16.25 -0.34
CA ALA A 143 19.21 -14.96 -1.02
C ALA A 143 18.04 -14.11 -0.50
N GLY A 144 16.90 -14.73 -0.19
CA GLY A 144 15.73 -14.08 0.40
C GLY A 144 16.00 -13.55 1.81
N LEU A 145 16.69 -14.32 2.65
CA LEU A 145 17.09 -13.89 3.99
C LEU A 145 18.08 -12.72 3.92
N MET A 146 19.07 -12.80 3.02
CA MET A 146 20.02 -11.70 2.82
C MET A 146 19.35 -10.44 2.26
N SER A 147 18.39 -10.58 1.34
CA SER A 147 17.65 -9.41 0.83
C SER A 147 16.74 -8.79 1.89
N ILE A 148 16.03 -9.59 2.69
CA ILE A 148 15.22 -9.12 3.81
C ILE A 148 16.10 -8.40 4.83
N PHE A 149 17.27 -8.94 5.17
CA PHE A 149 18.20 -8.30 6.11
C PHE A 149 18.69 -6.94 5.58
N LEU A 150 19.05 -6.86 4.30
CA LEU A 150 19.41 -5.60 3.66
C LEU A 150 18.24 -4.61 3.67
N VAL A 151 17.02 -5.04 3.36
CA VAL A 151 15.84 -4.17 3.38
C VAL A 151 15.55 -3.65 4.79
N ASN A 152 15.68 -4.48 5.83
CA ASN A 152 15.49 -4.05 7.22
C ASN A 152 16.52 -2.98 7.64
N ILE A 153 17.80 -3.18 7.30
CA ILE A 153 18.85 -2.16 7.53
C ILE A 153 18.52 -0.84 6.82
N GLN A 154 17.95 -0.92 5.62
CA GLN A 154 17.59 0.26 4.84
C GLN A 154 16.32 0.95 5.38
N LEU A 155 15.36 0.18 5.94
CA LEU A 155 14.15 0.70 6.58
C LEU A 155 14.44 1.41 7.90
N GLU A 156 15.45 0.98 8.66
CA GLU A 156 15.93 1.77 9.81
C GLU A 156 16.54 3.10 9.36
N ASN A 157 17.02 3.16 8.13
CA ASN A 157 17.67 4.33 7.54
C ASN A 157 16.84 4.94 6.39
N ASN A 158 15.52 5.07 6.61
CA ASN A 158 14.45 5.50 5.68
C ASN A 158 14.78 6.66 4.73
N GLN A 159 15.78 7.50 5.05
CA GLN A 159 16.19 8.63 4.21
C GLN A 159 17.00 8.21 2.97
N LEU A 160 17.78 7.12 3.02
CA LEU A 160 18.63 6.72 1.88
C LEU A 160 17.86 6.04 0.75
N ILE A 161 16.80 5.29 1.05
CA ILE A 161 16.01 4.57 0.03
C ILE A 161 15.31 5.56 -0.91
N THR A 162 14.72 6.60 -0.35
CA THR A 162 13.88 7.56 -1.11
C THR A 162 14.70 8.35 -2.14
N GLU A 163 15.91 8.79 -1.75
CA GLU A 163 16.81 9.59 -2.60
C GLU A 163 17.43 8.78 -3.74
N GLN A 164 17.91 7.56 -3.45
CA GLN A 164 18.70 6.79 -4.42
C GLN A 164 17.84 5.85 -5.27
N TYR A 165 16.89 5.12 -4.69
CA TYR A 165 16.01 4.22 -5.45
C TYR A 165 14.90 4.97 -6.18
N GLY A 166 14.45 6.12 -5.67
CA GLY A 166 13.43 6.94 -6.33
C GLY A 166 13.80 7.30 -7.77
N LYS A 167 15.07 7.60 -8.03
CA LYS A 167 15.58 7.94 -9.37
C LYS A 167 15.51 6.76 -10.34
N TYR A 168 15.91 5.56 -9.90
CA TYR A 168 15.87 4.35 -10.73
C TYR A 168 14.44 3.92 -11.04
N ILE A 169 13.55 3.95 -10.04
CA ILE A 169 12.13 3.62 -10.22
C ILE A 169 11.49 4.62 -11.19
N THR A 170 11.79 5.92 -11.05
CA THR A 170 11.29 6.96 -11.96
C THR A 170 11.74 6.70 -13.38
N TYR A 171 13.03 6.43 -13.61
CA TYR A 171 13.57 6.17 -14.95
C TYR A 171 12.95 4.92 -15.58
N TYR A 172 12.76 3.87 -14.79
CA TYR A 172 12.09 2.64 -15.23
C TYR A 172 10.64 2.89 -15.64
N ILE A 173 9.86 3.63 -14.84
CA ILE A 173 8.48 3.99 -15.18
C ILE A 173 8.44 4.86 -16.45
N LEU A 174 9.38 5.79 -16.59
CA LEU A 174 9.47 6.68 -17.75
C LEU A 174 9.74 5.90 -19.05
N ILE A 175 10.73 5.01 -19.04
CA ILE A 175 11.07 4.17 -20.21
C ILE A 175 9.92 3.23 -20.56
N THR A 176 9.36 2.53 -19.58
CA THR A 176 8.29 1.55 -19.83
C THR A 176 7.01 2.22 -20.33
N SER A 177 6.71 3.42 -19.82
CA SER A 177 5.63 4.27 -20.32
C SER A 177 5.88 4.74 -21.76
N LEU A 178 7.10 5.21 -22.08
CA LEU A 178 7.48 5.61 -23.44
C LEU A 178 7.38 4.45 -24.45
N ILE A 179 7.85 3.27 -24.08
CA ILE A 179 7.77 2.07 -24.93
C ILE A 179 6.30 1.70 -25.16
N SER A 180 5.50 1.65 -24.08
CA SER A 180 4.06 1.37 -24.19
C SER A 180 3.36 2.42 -25.05
N PHE A 181 3.72 3.69 -24.93
CA PHE A 181 3.16 4.79 -25.72
C PHE A 181 3.51 4.65 -27.20
N ALA A 182 4.77 4.35 -27.52
CA ALA A 182 5.21 4.14 -28.89
C ALA A 182 4.48 2.96 -29.56
N ILE A 183 4.28 1.86 -28.81
CA ILE A 183 3.52 0.71 -29.29
C ILE A 183 2.05 1.09 -29.53
N CYS A 184 1.38 1.72 -28.56
CA CYS A 184 -0.01 2.16 -28.70
C CYS A 184 -0.18 3.18 -29.83
N TYR A 185 0.77 4.09 -30.02
CA TYR A 185 0.77 5.07 -31.10
C TYR A 185 0.81 4.39 -32.47
N ARG A 186 1.62 3.34 -32.61
CA ARG A 186 1.76 2.58 -33.86
C ARG A 186 0.52 1.77 -34.23
N PHE A 187 -0.19 1.20 -33.25
CA PHE A 187 -1.42 0.44 -33.51
C PHE A 187 -2.61 1.32 -33.92
N GLY A 188 -2.55 2.63 -33.63
CA GLY A 188 -3.59 3.59 -33.98
C GLY A 188 -4.81 3.54 -33.04
N PRO A 189 -5.62 4.61 -33.04
CA PRO A 189 -6.78 4.72 -32.17
C PRO A 189 -7.96 3.90 -32.72
N VAL A 190 -8.83 3.43 -31.82
CA VAL A 190 -10.02 2.67 -32.22
C VAL A 190 -11.01 3.56 -32.96
N THR A 191 -11.22 3.26 -34.24
CA THR A 191 -12.11 4.02 -35.13
C THR A 191 -13.56 3.54 -35.10
N ASN A 192 -13.81 2.31 -34.62
CA ASN A 192 -15.15 1.72 -34.66
C ASN A 192 -16.08 2.36 -33.60
N PRO A 193 -17.24 2.93 -34.00
CA PRO A 193 -18.17 3.57 -33.07
C PRO A 193 -18.76 2.60 -32.04
N ARG A 194 -18.89 1.31 -32.38
CA ARG A 194 -19.39 0.30 -31.43
C ARG A 194 -18.44 0.14 -30.24
N THR A 195 -17.13 0.10 -30.50
CA THR A 195 -16.11 -0.05 -29.45
C THR A 195 -16.04 1.19 -28.58
N LYS A 196 -16.10 2.40 -29.17
CA LYS A 196 -16.18 3.65 -28.40
C LYS A 196 -17.37 3.65 -27.44
N ARG A 197 -18.53 3.21 -27.91
CA ARG A 197 -19.71 3.07 -27.05
C ARG A 197 -19.42 2.12 -25.89
N ILE A 198 -18.91 0.92 -26.13
CA ILE A 198 -18.57 -0.04 -25.04
C ILE A 198 -17.59 0.57 -24.03
N THR A 199 -16.56 1.30 -24.48
CA THR A 199 -15.63 1.99 -23.59
C THR A 199 -16.31 3.07 -22.75
N GLN A 200 -17.30 3.78 -23.30
CA GLN A 200 -18.11 4.73 -22.54
C GLN A 200 -18.92 4.03 -21.43
N TRP A 201 -19.57 2.90 -21.74
CA TRP A 201 -20.29 2.11 -20.73
C TRP A 201 -19.34 1.63 -19.62
N PHE A 202 -18.14 1.19 -19.99
CA PHE A 202 -17.13 0.76 -19.02
C PHE A 202 -16.68 1.90 -18.07
N LEU A 203 -16.61 3.14 -18.56
CA LEU A 203 -16.29 4.31 -17.72
C LEU A 203 -17.44 4.76 -16.82
N GLN A 204 -18.67 4.34 -17.12
CA GLN A 204 -19.87 4.70 -16.36
C GLN A 204 -20.26 3.67 -15.30
N VAL A 205 -19.61 2.50 -15.28
CA VAL A 205 -19.79 1.42 -14.31
C VAL A 205 -18.74 1.54 -13.21
#